data_AF-A0A9N7LWV8-F1
#
_entry.id   AF-A0A9N7LWV8-F1
#
_cell.length_a   1.000
_cell.length_b   1.000
_cell.length_c   1.000
_cell.angle_alpha   90.00
_cell.angle_beta   90.00
_cell.angle_gamma   90.00
#
_symmetry.space_group_name_H-M   'P 1'
#
loop_
_entity.id
_entity.type
_entity.pdbx_description
1 polymer ?
#
loop_
_entity_poly.entity_id
_entity_poly.type
_entity_poly.pdbx_seq_one_letter_code
_entity_poly.pdbx_strand_id
1 'polypeptide(L)'
;MWSAEPGIDLVTGPAVVIRAYLESRSLASQMGDIDYVYPGFKHAVAPNDPAEPDYSLNPPPITQDLWPEPRPDSSPLPYPAVGTGRSHILRIDTSGRQVTAVVCGWDYGTAYDIGDGRYSNDPTNPLGTHNPDGGIFAQWVAMTAPAPDTSPPLPPQWGPAPAPTTDVFDGWRIVGYAIHGPTDTLRLAPPQWPTRQADTNACVTKAPDPPQRRVFLADGVHPRSDFPTQHPYPGWPIANPA
;
A
#
# COMPACT_ATOMS: atom_id res chain seq x y z
N MET A 1 -5.07 4.71 -6.38
CA MET A 1 -4.97 4.53 -7.85
C MET A 1 -3.76 3.68 -8.17
N TRP A 2 -3.88 2.78 -9.13
CA TRP A 2 -2.83 1.85 -9.52
C TRP A 2 -2.34 2.07 -10.94
N SER A 3 -1.07 1.78 -11.13
CA SER A 3 -0.40 1.59 -12.42
C SER A 3 0.60 0.44 -12.29
N ALA A 4 1.23 0.02 -13.39
CA ALA A 4 2.28 -0.99 -13.34
C ALA A 4 3.25 -0.81 -14.52
N GLU A 5 4.42 -1.45 -14.42
CA GLU A 5 5.33 -1.58 -15.56
C GLU A 5 4.67 -2.31 -16.75
N PRO A 6 5.14 -2.06 -17.99
CA PRO A 6 4.63 -2.75 -19.16
C PRO A 6 4.67 -4.27 -19.01
N GLY A 7 3.58 -4.93 -19.39
CA GLY A 7 3.44 -6.39 -19.34
C GLY A 7 2.88 -6.94 -18.01
N ILE A 8 2.65 -6.08 -17.00
CA ILE A 8 1.96 -6.47 -15.77
C ILE A 8 0.46 -6.16 -15.90
N ASP A 9 -0.37 -7.19 -15.88
CA ASP A 9 -1.82 -7.04 -15.84
C ASP A 9 -2.29 -6.74 -14.40
N LEU A 10 -2.97 -5.61 -14.21
CA LEU A 10 -3.47 -5.15 -12.90
C LEU A 10 -4.78 -5.80 -12.46
N VAL A 11 -5.48 -6.51 -13.35
CA VAL A 11 -6.83 -7.03 -13.10
C VAL A 11 -6.89 -8.55 -13.02
N THR A 12 -5.78 -9.27 -13.18
CA THR A 12 -5.72 -10.73 -13.00
C THR A 12 -4.51 -11.18 -12.17
N GLY A 13 -4.58 -12.42 -11.68
CA GLY A 13 -3.46 -13.12 -11.07
C GLY A 13 -2.85 -12.40 -9.86
N PRO A 14 -1.51 -12.42 -9.69
CA PRO A 14 -0.85 -11.92 -8.48
C PRO A 14 -1.05 -10.42 -8.25
N ALA A 15 -1.23 -9.62 -9.30
CA ALA A 15 -1.44 -8.17 -9.15
C ALA A 15 -2.71 -7.85 -8.37
N VAL A 16 -3.79 -8.62 -8.56
CA VAL A 16 -5.04 -8.49 -7.80
C VAL A 16 -4.78 -8.68 -6.31
N VAL A 17 -4.04 -9.72 -5.95
CA VAL A 17 -3.75 -10.08 -4.55
C VAL A 17 -2.86 -9.03 -3.89
N ILE A 18 -1.84 -8.54 -4.61
CA ILE A 18 -0.97 -7.45 -4.15
C ILE A 18 -1.80 -6.19 -3.85
N ARG A 19 -2.69 -5.81 -4.77
CA ARG A 19 -3.57 -4.65 -4.59
C ARG A 19 -4.48 -4.84 -3.39
N ALA A 20 -5.17 -5.98 -3.31
CA ALA A 20 -6.08 -6.29 -2.21
C ALA A 20 -5.37 -6.25 -0.86
N TYR A 21 -4.17 -6.82 -0.77
CA TYR A 21 -3.37 -6.82 0.44
C TYR A 21 -2.96 -5.41 0.87
N LEU A 22 -2.36 -4.62 -0.03
CA LEU A 22 -1.87 -3.29 0.30
C LEU A 22 -3.00 -2.29 0.58
N GLU A 23 -4.12 -2.37 -0.15
CA GLU A 23 -5.32 -1.58 0.12
C GLU A 23 -5.95 -1.96 1.48
N SER A 24 -6.09 -3.26 1.78
CA SER A 24 -6.60 -3.73 3.08
C SER A 24 -5.74 -3.24 4.24
N ARG A 25 -4.42 -3.32 4.11
CA ARG A 25 -3.49 -2.84 5.13
C ARG A 25 -3.62 -1.35 5.37
N SER A 26 -3.71 -0.58 4.30
CA SER A 26 -3.87 0.86 4.37
C SER A 26 -5.19 1.24 5.06
N LEU A 27 -6.30 0.58 4.71
CA LEU A 27 -7.61 0.83 5.32
C LEU A 27 -7.63 0.47 6.80
N ALA A 28 -7.23 -0.75 7.18
CA ALA A 28 -7.24 -1.16 8.58
C ALA A 28 -6.30 -0.32 9.45
N SER A 29 -5.13 0.09 8.93
CA SER A 29 -4.22 1.01 9.64
C SER A 29 -4.87 2.38 9.88
N GLN A 30 -5.50 2.96 8.85
CA GLN A 30 -6.16 4.26 8.95
C GLN A 30 -7.39 4.24 9.86
N MET A 31 -8.16 3.15 9.84
CA MET A 31 -9.35 3.00 10.66
C MET A 31 -9.02 2.51 12.08
N GLY A 32 -7.80 2.03 12.31
CA GLY A 32 -7.36 1.50 13.59
C GLY A 32 -8.01 0.18 13.99
N ASP A 33 -8.57 -0.56 13.01
CA ASP A 33 -9.32 -1.77 13.25
C ASP A 33 -9.17 -2.74 12.07
N ILE A 34 -8.80 -3.98 12.40
CA ILE A 34 -8.59 -5.05 11.43
C ILE A 34 -9.89 -5.48 10.75
N ASP A 35 -11.05 -5.12 11.27
CA ASP A 35 -12.34 -5.43 10.65
C ASP A 35 -12.59 -4.64 9.34
N TYR A 36 -11.76 -3.64 9.03
CA TYR A 36 -11.81 -2.88 7.77
C TYR A 36 -11.01 -3.49 6.61
N VAL A 37 -10.37 -4.65 6.80
CA VAL A 37 -9.70 -5.36 5.70
C VAL A 37 -10.70 -5.91 4.68
N TYR A 38 -10.25 -6.12 3.45
CA TYR A 38 -11.10 -6.71 2.41
C TYR A 38 -11.49 -8.15 2.72
N PRO A 39 -12.64 -8.61 2.17
CA PRO A 39 -13.02 -10.01 2.24
C PRO A 39 -11.88 -10.91 1.78
N GLY A 40 -11.58 -11.91 2.61
CA GLY A 40 -10.54 -12.89 2.36
C GLY A 40 -9.19 -12.62 3.04
N PHE A 41 -8.92 -11.38 3.45
CA PHE A 41 -7.63 -11.03 4.07
C PHE A 41 -7.29 -11.92 5.28
N LYS A 42 -8.22 -12.10 6.22
CA LYS A 42 -7.96 -12.82 7.48
C LYS A 42 -7.62 -14.31 7.30
N HIS A 43 -8.01 -14.92 6.18
CA HIS A 43 -7.56 -16.27 5.86
C HIS A 43 -6.33 -16.26 4.95
N ALA A 44 -6.13 -15.25 4.12
CA ALA A 44 -4.96 -15.15 3.24
C ALA A 44 -3.67 -14.77 3.98
N VAL A 45 -3.79 -14.07 5.11
CA VAL A 45 -2.67 -13.53 5.87
C VAL A 45 -2.69 -14.07 7.29
N ALA A 46 -1.60 -14.72 7.73
CA ALA A 46 -1.48 -15.14 9.12
C ALA A 46 -1.43 -13.90 10.05
N PRO A 47 -2.12 -13.93 11.20
CA PRO A 47 -2.01 -12.86 12.19
C PRO A 47 -0.58 -12.74 12.71
N ASN A 48 -0.20 -11.53 13.12
CA ASN A 48 1.10 -11.29 13.76
C ASN A 48 1.20 -12.14 15.03
N ASP A 49 2.37 -12.71 15.29
CA ASP A 49 2.63 -13.43 16.54
C ASP A 49 2.90 -12.40 17.65
N PRO A 50 2.03 -12.32 18.69
CA PRO A 50 2.23 -11.38 19.79
C PRO A 50 3.46 -11.68 20.65
N ALA A 51 4.09 -12.85 20.48
CA ALA A 51 5.34 -13.22 21.14
C ALA A 51 6.58 -12.88 20.32
N GLU A 52 6.44 -12.40 19.07
CA GLU A 52 7.59 -11.98 18.28
C GLU A 52 8.23 -10.72 18.90
N PRO A 53 9.58 -10.70 19.07
CA PRO A 53 10.26 -9.54 19.63
C PRO A 53 10.06 -8.28 18.77
N ASP A 54 9.95 -7.12 19.41
CA ASP A 54 10.07 -5.82 18.73
C ASP A 54 11.51 -5.66 18.24
N TYR A 55 11.70 -5.77 16.91
CA TYR A 55 12.98 -5.58 16.25
C TYR A 55 13.17 -4.14 15.75
N SER A 56 12.76 -3.12 16.51
CA SER A 56 12.98 -1.71 16.19
C SER A 56 14.43 -1.31 15.83
N LEU A 57 15.43 -2.18 16.07
CA LEU A 57 16.85 -1.97 15.77
C LEU A 57 17.53 -3.01 14.85
N ASN A 58 16.83 -3.99 14.27
CA ASN A 58 17.39 -4.98 13.30
C ASN A 58 16.34 -5.26 12.23
N PRO A 59 16.64 -5.75 11.00
CA PRO A 59 15.57 -5.89 10.02
C PRO A 59 14.51 -6.83 10.60
N PRO A 60 13.26 -6.37 10.84
CA PRO A 60 12.22 -7.24 11.34
C PRO A 60 12.07 -8.38 10.34
N PRO A 61 11.79 -9.62 10.81
CA PRO A 61 11.43 -10.70 9.92
C PRO A 61 10.36 -10.21 8.94
N ILE A 62 10.46 -10.57 7.66
CA ILE A 62 9.43 -10.21 6.67
C ILE A 62 8.03 -10.77 7.02
N THR A 63 7.97 -11.71 7.97
CA THR A 63 6.75 -12.31 8.52
C THR A 63 6.16 -11.52 9.68
N GLN A 64 6.90 -10.54 10.21
CA GLN A 64 6.41 -9.62 11.22
C GLN A 64 5.53 -8.55 10.55
N ASP A 65 4.55 -8.05 11.29
CA ASP A 65 3.63 -7.00 10.84
C ASP A 65 2.94 -7.33 9.52
N LEU A 66 2.58 -8.58 9.23
CA LEU A 66 1.77 -8.89 8.04
C LEU A 66 0.37 -8.30 8.16
N TRP A 67 -0.19 -8.33 9.38
CA TRP A 67 -1.36 -7.54 9.73
C TRP A 67 -0.92 -6.12 10.08
N PRO A 68 -1.65 -5.08 9.64
CA PRO A 68 -1.35 -3.73 10.07
C PRO A 68 -1.66 -3.60 11.57
N GLU A 69 -0.71 -3.11 12.35
CA GLU A 69 -0.96 -2.75 13.74
C GLU A 69 -1.52 -1.32 13.79
N PRO A 70 -2.72 -1.11 14.37
CA PRO A 70 -3.24 0.21 14.63
C PRO A 70 -2.23 1.01 15.44
N ARG A 71 -1.92 2.24 15.02
CA ARG A 71 -1.08 3.12 15.84
C ARG A 71 -1.97 3.70 16.94
N PRO A 72 -1.74 3.39 18.23
CA PRO A 72 -2.66 3.78 19.30
C PRO A 72 -2.82 5.30 19.45
N ASP A 73 -1.83 6.07 18.99
CA ASP A 73 -1.78 7.53 19.07
C ASP A 73 -2.30 8.25 17.83
N SER A 74 -2.57 7.52 16.74
CA SER A 74 -2.86 8.10 15.42
C SER A 74 -3.92 7.34 14.61
N SER A 75 -4.52 6.29 15.18
CA SER A 75 -5.61 5.51 14.59
C SER A 75 -6.84 5.45 15.53
N PRO A 76 -8.08 5.61 15.04
CA PRO A 76 -8.41 6.01 13.67
C PRO A 76 -7.84 7.40 13.36
N LEU A 77 -7.63 7.68 12.07
CA LEU A 77 -7.11 8.98 11.64
C LEU A 77 -7.90 10.13 12.30
N PRO A 78 -7.23 11.09 12.94
CA PRO A 78 -7.90 12.14 13.71
C PRO A 78 -8.67 13.13 12.82
N TYR A 79 -8.40 13.12 11.52
CA TYR A 79 -9.02 13.98 10.52
C TYR A 79 -9.46 13.16 9.29
N PRO A 80 -10.55 13.54 8.62
CA PRO A 80 -10.93 12.92 7.34
C PRO A 80 -9.82 13.08 6.30
N ALA A 81 -9.47 12.00 5.60
CA ALA A 81 -8.52 12.03 4.51
C ALA A 81 -9.20 12.38 3.17
N VAL A 82 -8.51 13.15 2.34
CA VAL A 82 -8.90 13.50 0.96
C VAL A 82 -7.73 13.25 0.00
N GLY A 83 -8.01 13.33 -1.30
CA GLY A 83 -7.01 13.15 -2.34
C GLY A 83 -6.93 11.73 -2.86
N THR A 84 -5.78 11.40 -3.44
CA THR A 84 -5.54 10.12 -4.12
C THR A 84 -4.13 9.63 -3.82
N GLY A 85 -4.03 8.56 -3.04
CA GLY A 85 -2.80 7.76 -2.97
C GLY A 85 -2.57 7.03 -4.29
N ARG A 86 -1.31 7.01 -4.75
CA ARG A 86 -0.93 6.35 -5.99
C ARG A 86 0.04 5.21 -5.69
N SER A 87 -0.17 4.09 -6.37
CA SER A 87 0.66 2.90 -6.29
C SER A 87 1.06 2.44 -7.69
N HIS A 88 2.25 1.87 -7.81
CA HIS A 88 2.76 1.35 -9.08
C HIS A 88 3.49 0.03 -8.87
N ILE A 89 3.03 -1.03 -9.51
CA ILE A 89 3.74 -2.32 -9.45
C ILE A 89 4.98 -2.23 -10.35
N LEU A 90 6.15 -2.21 -9.73
CA LEU A 90 7.44 -2.11 -10.41
C LEU A 90 7.87 -3.45 -11.01
N ARG A 91 7.61 -4.55 -10.31
CA ARG A 91 7.90 -5.91 -10.80
C ARG A 91 7.13 -6.97 -10.03
N ILE A 92 6.91 -8.09 -10.70
CA ILE A 92 6.42 -9.33 -10.10
C ILE A 92 7.35 -10.45 -10.58
N ASP A 93 7.99 -11.15 -9.64
CA ASP A 93 8.87 -12.27 -9.90
C ASP A 93 8.23 -13.56 -9.40
N THR A 94 8.16 -14.58 -10.26
CA THR A 94 7.52 -15.86 -9.96
C THR A 94 8.53 -17.00 -10.07
N SER A 95 8.56 -17.86 -9.06
CA SER A 95 9.34 -19.10 -9.01
C SER A 95 8.47 -20.24 -8.49
N GLY A 96 7.94 -21.04 -9.42
CA GLY A 96 6.92 -22.05 -9.10
C GLY A 96 5.68 -21.38 -8.49
N ARG A 97 5.34 -21.75 -7.25
CA ARG A 97 4.24 -21.14 -6.49
C ARG A 97 4.65 -19.90 -5.69
N GLN A 98 5.94 -19.60 -5.59
CA GLN A 98 6.42 -18.44 -4.84
C GLN A 98 6.40 -17.22 -5.73
N VAL A 99 5.78 -16.14 -5.26
CA VAL A 99 5.68 -14.87 -5.96
C VAL A 99 6.21 -13.78 -5.06
N THR A 100 7.05 -12.91 -5.60
CA THR A 100 7.44 -11.67 -4.92
C THR A 100 7.11 -10.48 -5.80
N ALA A 101 6.83 -9.34 -5.20
CA ALA A 101 6.54 -8.12 -5.92
C ALA A 101 7.16 -6.92 -5.23
N VAL A 102 7.47 -5.91 -6.04
CA VAL A 102 7.84 -4.57 -5.56
C VAL A 102 6.82 -3.57 -6.07
N VAL A 103 6.32 -2.75 -5.16
CA VAL A 103 5.31 -1.73 -5.41
C VAL A 103 5.83 -0.39 -4.91
N CYS A 104 5.79 0.62 -5.77
CA CYS A 104 6.01 1.99 -5.37
C CYS A 104 4.72 2.56 -4.79
N GLY A 105 4.82 3.31 -3.70
CA GLY A 105 3.75 4.11 -3.12
C GLY A 105 4.12 5.59 -3.09
N TRP A 106 3.12 6.43 -3.38
CA TRP A 106 3.19 7.88 -3.35
C TRP A 106 1.94 8.41 -2.63
N ASP A 107 2.10 8.89 -1.40
CA ASP A 107 0.99 9.33 -0.53
C ASP A 107 0.89 10.87 -0.40
N TYR A 108 1.90 11.62 -0.85
CA TYR A 108 1.91 13.09 -0.87
C TYR A 108 0.73 13.71 -1.65
N GLY A 109 0.03 12.92 -2.48
CA GLY A 109 -1.20 13.31 -3.16
C GLY A 109 -2.46 13.23 -2.29
N THR A 110 -2.31 12.97 -0.99
CA THR A 110 -3.38 12.92 0.01
C THR A 110 -3.19 13.99 1.07
N ALA A 111 -4.28 14.37 1.75
CA ALA A 111 -4.24 15.32 2.85
C ALA A 111 -5.36 15.08 3.84
N TYR A 112 -5.19 15.63 5.03
CA TYR A 112 -6.21 15.71 6.06
C TYR A 112 -7.02 16.99 5.92
N ASP A 113 -8.35 16.87 6.05
CA ASP A 113 -9.24 18.02 6.22
C ASP A 113 -9.11 18.56 7.65
N ILE A 114 -8.44 19.71 7.79
CA ILE A 114 -8.21 20.38 9.08
C ILE A 114 -9.24 21.50 9.35
N GLY A 115 -10.36 21.49 8.61
CA GLY A 115 -11.46 22.43 8.77
C GLY A 115 -11.31 23.74 7.99
N ASP A 116 -12.44 24.43 7.80
CA ASP A 116 -12.52 25.73 7.12
C ASP A 116 -11.98 25.73 5.67
N GLY A 117 -12.10 24.60 4.98
CA GLY A 117 -11.60 24.44 3.61
C GLY A 117 -10.07 24.37 3.50
N ARG A 118 -9.39 24.08 4.62
CA ARG A 118 -7.94 23.95 4.72
C ARG A 118 -7.53 22.49 4.79
N TYR A 119 -6.50 22.12 4.05
CA TYR A 119 -6.01 20.75 3.93
C TYR A 119 -4.50 20.71 4.11
N SER A 120 -4.00 19.71 4.82
CA SER A 120 -2.56 19.50 5.01
C SER A 120 -2.20 18.03 4.94
N ASN A 121 -1.12 17.68 4.23
CA ASN A 121 -0.59 16.32 4.20
C ASN A 121 -0.04 15.92 5.58
N ASP A 122 0.60 16.86 6.28
CA ASP A 122 1.16 16.68 7.62
C ASP A 122 0.70 17.81 8.56
N PRO A 123 -0.48 17.67 9.20
CA PRO A 123 -1.02 18.69 10.08
C PRO A 123 -0.18 18.89 11.35
N THR A 124 0.74 17.97 11.64
CA THR A 124 1.62 18.06 12.82
C THR A 124 2.90 18.84 12.55
N ASN A 125 3.23 19.08 11.28
CA ASN A 125 4.41 19.85 10.87
C ASN A 125 4.11 20.84 9.71
N PRO A 126 3.29 21.87 9.96
CA PRO A 126 2.82 22.80 8.92
C PRO A 126 3.85 23.82 8.43
N LEU A 127 5.02 23.93 9.07
CA LEU A 127 6.10 24.86 8.70
C LEU A 127 7.13 24.22 7.73
N GLY A 128 6.81 23.02 7.22
CA GLY A 128 7.60 22.02 6.52
C GLY A 128 8.97 22.41 5.93
N THR A 129 9.98 21.64 6.32
CA THR A 129 11.20 21.43 5.52
C THR A 129 11.15 19.98 5.01
N HIS A 130 10.04 19.57 4.40
CA HIS A 130 9.88 18.18 4.01
C HIS A 130 10.86 17.84 2.88
N ASN A 131 11.43 16.64 2.97
CA ASN A 131 12.27 16.10 1.92
C ASN A 131 11.42 15.99 0.63
N PRO A 132 11.94 16.36 -0.56
CA PRO A 132 11.22 16.18 -1.82
C PRO A 132 10.84 14.73 -2.12
N ASP A 133 11.49 13.76 -1.48
CA ASP A 133 11.16 12.33 -1.56
C ASP A 133 10.32 11.85 -0.36
N GLY A 134 9.85 12.78 0.48
CA GLY A 134 8.85 12.53 1.51
C GLY A 134 7.56 11.99 0.91
N GLY A 135 6.96 11.00 1.57
CA GLY A 135 5.77 10.33 1.07
C GLY A 135 5.99 9.40 -0.12
N ILE A 136 7.25 9.04 -0.40
CA ILE A 136 7.63 8.02 -1.38
C ILE A 136 8.17 6.81 -0.64
N PHE A 137 7.73 5.62 -1.04
CA PHE A 137 8.27 4.38 -0.49
C PHE A 137 8.19 3.22 -1.51
N ALA A 138 9.05 2.23 -1.32
CA ALA A 138 8.91 0.93 -1.95
C ALA A 138 8.33 -0.06 -0.93
N GLN A 139 7.43 -0.91 -1.38
CA GLN A 139 6.86 -2.01 -0.63
C GLN A 139 7.24 -3.32 -1.32
N TRP A 140 7.69 -4.28 -0.55
CA TRP A 140 7.97 -5.63 -1.01
C TRP A 140 6.95 -6.59 -0.42
N VAL A 141 6.38 -7.44 -1.25
CA VAL A 141 5.37 -8.44 -0.85
C VAL A 141 5.83 -9.80 -1.33
N ALA A 142 5.78 -10.80 -0.45
CA ALA A 142 5.93 -12.21 -0.83
C ALA A 142 4.63 -12.97 -0.61
N MET A 143 4.31 -13.83 -1.56
CA MET A 143 3.07 -14.58 -1.62
C MET A 143 3.32 -16.01 -2.09
N THR A 144 2.44 -16.92 -1.71
CA THR A 144 2.35 -18.26 -2.26
C THR A 144 1.04 -18.42 -3.02
N ALA A 145 1.14 -18.78 -4.30
CA ALA A 145 0.00 -19.08 -5.16
C ALA A 145 -0.75 -20.32 -4.65
N PRO A 146 -2.08 -20.43 -4.87
CA PRO A 146 -2.85 -21.64 -4.59
C PRO A 146 -2.28 -22.84 -5.36
N ALA A 147 -2.67 -24.06 -4.98
CA ALA A 147 -2.30 -25.23 -5.75
C ALA A 147 -3.05 -25.22 -7.11
N PRO A 148 -2.47 -25.76 -8.20
CA PRO A 148 -3.08 -25.66 -9.53
C PRO A 148 -4.51 -26.20 -9.63
N ASP A 149 -4.88 -27.17 -8.78
CA ASP A 149 -6.15 -27.90 -8.86
C ASP A 149 -7.20 -27.44 -7.84
N THR A 150 -6.96 -26.35 -7.09
CA THR A 150 -7.87 -25.97 -5.99
C THR A 150 -9.13 -25.22 -6.43
N SER A 151 -9.08 -24.43 -7.53
CA SER A 151 -10.24 -23.72 -8.10
C SER A 151 -9.88 -23.06 -9.44
N PRO A 152 -10.85 -22.81 -10.34
CA PRO A 152 -10.61 -21.99 -11.52
C PRO A 152 -10.22 -20.57 -11.10
N PRO A 153 -9.33 -19.88 -11.84
CA PRO A 153 -8.95 -18.50 -11.51
C PRO A 153 -10.16 -17.58 -11.45
N LEU A 154 -10.13 -16.61 -10.52
CA LEU A 154 -11.10 -15.53 -10.49
C LEU A 154 -11.23 -14.82 -11.86
N PRO A 155 -12.43 -14.34 -12.22
CA PRO A 155 -12.58 -13.44 -13.36
C PRO A 155 -11.77 -12.15 -13.14
N PRO A 156 -11.48 -11.39 -14.21
CA PRO A 156 -10.78 -10.12 -14.08
C PRO A 156 -11.42 -9.18 -13.05
N GLN A 157 -10.62 -8.70 -12.10
CA GLN A 157 -11.03 -7.81 -11.02
C GLN A 157 -10.97 -6.36 -11.48
N TRP A 158 -12.03 -5.94 -12.17
CA TRP A 158 -12.19 -4.60 -12.73
C TRP A 158 -13.62 -4.10 -12.53
N GLY A 159 -13.75 -2.84 -12.14
CA GLY A 159 -15.04 -2.16 -12.03
C GLY A 159 -14.90 -0.77 -11.40
N PRO A 160 -16.01 -0.11 -11.07
CA PRO A 160 -16.01 1.23 -10.49
C PRO A 160 -15.94 1.25 -8.96
N ALA A 161 -16.07 0.10 -8.28
CA ALA A 161 -16.17 0.08 -6.82
C ALA A 161 -14.81 0.40 -6.16
N PRO A 162 -14.79 1.14 -5.04
CA PRO A 162 -13.55 1.46 -4.33
C PRO A 162 -13.00 0.31 -3.49
N ALA A 163 -13.84 -0.69 -3.17
CA ALA A 163 -13.47 -1.89 -2.42
C ALA A 163 -14.20 -3.11 -2.99
N PRO A 164 -13.60 -4.32 -2.91
CA PRO A 164 -14.27 -5.55 -3.31
C PRO A 164 -15.30 -5.98 -2.25
N THR A 165 -16.39 -6.57 -2.72
CA THR A 165 -17.45 -7.13 -1.86
C THR A 165 -17.34 -8.65 -1.70
N THR A 166 -16.42 -9.28 -2.42
CA THR A 166 -16.18 -10.72 -2.40
C THR A 166 -14.72 -11.01 -2.12
N ASP A 167 -14.40 -12.25 -1.77
CA ASP A 167 -13.03 -12.70 -1.60
C ASP A 167 -12.25 -12.58 -2.92
N VAL A 168 -11.16 -11.81 -2.90
CA VAL A 168 -10.26 -11.57 -4.03
C VAL A 168 -8.88 -12.21 -3.82
N PHE A 169 -8.67 -12.90 -2.69
CA PHE A 169 -7.43 -13.59 -2.39
C PHE A 169 -7.41 -15.02 -2.94
N ASP A 170 -8.56 -15.67 -3.17
CA ASP A 170 -8.71 -16.92 -3.94
C ASP A 170 -7.65 -17.99 -3.60
N GLY A 171 -7.45 -18.26 -2.31
CA GLY A 171 -6.52 -19.26 -1.82
C GLY A 171 -5.03 -18.87 -1.85
N TRP A 172 -4.68 -17.68 -2.32
CA TRP A 172 -3.34 -17.11 -2.17
C TRP A 172 -3.01 -16.87 -0.70
N ARG A 173 -1.72 -16.95 -0.37
CA ARG A 173 -1.21 -16.64 0.97
C ARG A 173 -0.19 -15.54 0.92
N ILE A 174 -0.32 -14.54 1.79
CA ILE A 174 0.74 -13.55 2.02
C ILE A 174 1.69 -14.13 3.07
N VAL A 175 2.96 -14.18 2.72
CA VAL A 175 4.01 -14.82 3.52
C VAL A 175 5.19 -13.89 3.80
N GLY A 176 5.15 -12.66 3.30
CA GLY A 176 6.16 -11.66 3.58
C GLY A 176 5.73 -10.24 3.21
N TYR A 177 6.16 -9.27 4.00
CA TYR A 177 6.02 -7.85 3.71
C TYR A 177 7.20 -7.07 4.26
N ALA A 178 7.63 -6.06 3.51
CA ALA A 178 8.55 -5.05 3.98
C ALA A 178 8.27 -3.72 3.29
N ILE A 179 8.65 -2.61 3.93
CA ILE A 179 8.54 -1.26 3.38
C ILE A 179 9.86 -0.53 3.57
N HIS A 180 10.20 0.37 2.64
CA HIS A 180 11.39 1.20 2.73
C HIS A 180 11.15 2.56 2.10
N GLY A 181 11.43 3.61 2.87
CA GLY A 181 11.43 4.99 2.39
C GLY A 181 12.85 5.49 2.10
N PRO A 182 13.01 6.56 1.31
CA PRO A 182 14.31 7.16 0.98
C PRO A 182 15.02 7.75 2.21
N THR A 183 14.27 8.06 3.28
CA THR A 183 14.79 8.59 4.54
C THR A 183 15.03 7.51 5.61
N ASP A 184 14.75 6.24 5.32
CA ASP A 184 14.89 5.13 6.27
C ASP A 184 16.35 4.64 6.32
N THR A 185 17.22 5.45 6.92
CA THR A 185 18.68 5.25 6.90
C THR A 185 19.22 4.30 7.97
N LEU A 186 18.40 3.97 8.98
CA LEU A 186 18.83 3.22 10.16
C LEU A 186 18.50 1.72 10.10
N ARG A 187 17.57 1.31 9.22
CA ARG A 187 17.14 -0.09 9.13
C ARG A 187 17.99 -0.86 8.14
N LEU A 188 18.57 -1.98 8.56
CA LEU A 188 19.22 -2.92 7.65
C LEU A 188 18.20 -3.49 6.66
N ALA A 189 18.65 -3.85 5.45
CA ALA A 189 17.80 -4.55 4.49
C ALA A 189 17.52 -5.99 4.97
N PRO A 190 16.27 -6.47 4.93
CA PRO A 190 16.01 -7.88 5.16
C PRO A 190 16.71 -8.70 4.07
N PRO A 191 17.34 -9.85 4.38
CA PRO A 191 18.06 -10.66 3.39
C PRO A 191 17.23 -11.07 2.17
N GLN A 192 15.90 -11.15 2.34
CA GLN A 192 14.93 -11.49 1.30
C GLN A 192 14.71 -10.37 0.28
N TRP A 193 15.10 -9.13 0.59
CA TRP A 193 14.96 -7.97 -0.29
C TRP A 193 16.28 -7.20 -0.44
N PRO A 194 17.32 -7.80 -1.07
CA PRO A 194 18.63 -7.17 -1.22
C PRO A 194 18.61 -5.94 -2.14
N THR A 195 17.61 -5.83 -3.03
CA THR A 195 17.46 -4.72 -3.98
C THR A 195 16.73 -3.51 -3.42
N ARG A 196 16.35 -3.53 -2.14
CA ARG A 196 15.51 -2.51 -1.48
C ARG A 196 15.87 -1.06 -1.78
N GLN A 197 17.16 -0.72 -1.70
CA GLN A 197 17.62 0.63 -1.98
C GLN A 197 17.44 1.00 -3.46
N ALA A 198 17.79 0.10 -4.37
CA ALA A 198 17.63 0.32 -5.81
C ALA A 198 16.16 0.46 -6.20
N ASP A 199 15.30 -0.40 -5.62
CA ASP A 199 13.85 -0.36 -5.81
C ASP A 199 13.26 0.98 -5.28
N THR A 200 13.73 1.46 -4.13
CA THR A 200 13.32 2.78 -3.58
C THR A 200 13.72 3.92 -4.50
N ASN A 201 14.96 3.91 -5.00
CA ASN A 201 15.44 4.92 -5.95
C ASN A 201 14.64 4.89 -7.27
N ALA A 202 14.22 3.71 -7.72
CA ALA A 202 13.32 3.57 -8.87
C ALA A 202 11.96 4.21 -8.59
N CYS A 203 11.40 4.03 -7.39
CA CYS A 203 10.14 4.66 -6.99
C CYS A 203 10.22 6.18 -6.90
N VAL A 204 11.36 6.73 -6.46
CA VAL A 204 11.63 8.19 -6.49
C VAL A 204 11.71 8.70 -7.93
N THR A 205 12.40 7.96 -8.79
CA THR A 205 12.56 8.32 -10.22
C THR A 205 11.24 8.28 -10.98
N LYS A 206 10.38 7.31 -10.66
CA LYS A 206 9.07 7.10 -11.31
C LYS A 206 7.93 7.88 -10.66
N ALA A 207 8.19 8.63 -9.59
CA ALA A 207 7.14 9.39 -8.94
C ALA A 207 6.50 10.38 -9.94
N PRO A 208 5.15 10.40 -10.00
CA PRO A 208 4.42 11.04 -11.08
C PRO A 208 4.51 12.57 -11.10
N ASP A 209 4.78 13.18 -9.95
CA ASP A 209 4.90 14.63 -9.80
C ASP A 209 6.38 15.03 -9.68
N PRO A 210 6.81 16.20 -10.19
CA PRO A 210 8.19 16.67 -10.03
C PRO A 210 8.49 17.03 -8.55
N PRO A 211 9.77 17.03 -8.12
CA PRO A 211 10.16 17.29 -6.73
C PRO A 211 9.51 18.55 -6.12
N GLN A 212 9.43 19.64 -6.87
CA GLN A 212 8.85 20.91 -6.40
C GLN A 212 7.35 20.78 -6.07
N ARG A 213 6.61 19.97 -6.84
CA ARG A 213 5.18 19.74 -6.58
C ARG A 213 4.98 18.85 -5.36
N ARG A 214 5.87 17.88 -5.12
CA ARG A 214 5.83 17.02 -3.93
C ARG A 214 6.04 17.83 -2.65
N VAL A 215 7.08 18.66 -2.62
CA VAL A 215 7.35 19.59 -1.51
C VAL A 215 6.17 20.54 -1.32
N PHE A 216 5.66 21.14 -2.40
CA PHE A 216 4.49 22.01 -2.31
C PHE A 216 3.28 21.31 -1.67
N LEU A 217 2.98 20.06 -2.02
CA LEU A 217 1.84 19.34 -1.46
C LEU A 217 2.04 18.86 -0.01
N ALA A 218 3.29 18.58 0.35
CA ALA A 218 3.66 18.15 1.70
C ALA A 218 3.68 19.32 2.69
N ASP A 219 4.16 20.48 2.26
CA ASP A 219 4.42 21.64 3.12
C ASP A 219 3.21 22.57 3.22
N GLY A 220 2.72 22.76 4.44
CA GLY A 220 1.77 23.82 4.76
C GLY A 220 0.31 23.44 4.56
N VAL A 221 -0.47 24.40 4.09
CA VAL A 221 -1.93 24.34 4.05
C VAL A 221 -2.42 24.74 2.66
N HIS A 222 -3.29 23.91 2.10
CA HIS A 222 -3.77 24.03 0.72
C HIS A 222 -5.30 24.01 0.62
N PRO A 223 -5.87 24.52 -0.48
CA PRO A 223 -7.26 24.28 -0.83
C PRO A 223 -7.52 22.82 -1.24
N ARG A 224 -8.78 22.40 -1.15
CA ARG A 224 -9.26 21.06 -1.57
C ARG A 224 -8.86 20.66 -3.00
N SER A 225 -8.73 21.65 -3.89
CA SER A 225 -8.40 21.45 -5.31
C SER A 225 -6.99 20.91 -5.54
N ASP A 226 -6.06 21.09 -4.60
CA ASP A 226 -4.71 20.55 -4.72
C ASP A 226 -4.63 19.03 -4.50
N PHE A 227 -5.65 18.45 -3.85
CA PHE A 227 -5.75 17.03 -3.53
C PHE A 227 -6.95 16.37 -4.22
N PRO A 228 -7.04 16.32 -5.55
CA PRO A 228 -8.21 15.74 -6.23
C PRO A 228 -8.40 14.26 -5.88
N THR A 229 -9.65 13.88 -5.61
CA THR A 229 -10.02 12.47 -5.44
C THR A 229 -10.38 11.91 -6.81
N GLN A 230 -9.58 10.96 -7.26
CA GLN A 230 -9.75 10.31 -8.55
C GLN A 230 -10.59 9.05 -8.39
N HIS A 231 -11.27 8.64 -9.46
CA HIS A 231 -11.95 7.36 -9.47
C HIS A 231 -10.96 6.21 -9.25
N PRO A 232 -11.36 5.14 -8.53
CA PRO A 232 -10.56 3.94 -8.42
C PRO A 232 -10.17 3.41 -9.80
N TYR A 233 -8.88 3.16 -10.01
CA TYR A 233 -8.37 2.58 -11.24
C TYR A 233 -7.23 1.60 -10.94
N PRO A 234 -7.34 0.32 -11.38
CA PRO A 234 -8.63 -0.32 -11.61
C PRO A 234 -9.45 -0.24 -10.31
N GLY A 235 -10.76 -0.05 -10.39
CA GLY A 235 -11.62 -0.33 -9.25
C GLY A 235 -11.96 -1.82 -9.18
N TRP A 236 -12.83 -2.17 -8.24
CA TRP A 236 -13.30 -3.52 -7.99
C TRP A 236 -14.65 -3.78 -8.67
N PRO A 237 -14.98 -5.04 -9.00
CA PRO A 237 -16.31 -5.39 -9.47
C PRO A 237 -17.40 -4.97 -8.48
N ILE A 238 -18.53 -4.51 -8.99
CA ILE A 238 -19.75 -4.37 -8.16
C ILE A 238 -20.34 -5.77 -7.98
N ALA A 239 -20.81 -6.12 -6.79
CA ALA A 239 -21.62 -7.31 -6.60
C ALA A 239 -22.81 -7.26 -7.56
N ASN A 240 -22.94 -8.24 -8.46
CA ASN A 240 -24.19 -8.38 -9.20
C ASN A 240 -25.30 -8.58 -8.16
N PRO A 241 -26.42 -7.82 -8.21
CA PRO A 241 -27.58 -8.16 -7.42
C PRO A 241 -27.98 -9.59 -7.81
N ALA A 242 -28.05 -10.46 -6.80
CA ALA A 242 -28.56 -11.83 -6.94
C ALA A 242 -30.05 -11.81 -7.31
#